data_AF-A0A259DJH6-F1
#
_entry.id   AF-A0A259DJH6-F1
#
_cell.length_a   1.000
_cell.length_b   1.000
_cell.length_c   1.000
_cell.angle_alpha   90.00
_cell.angle_beta   90.00
_cell.angle_gamma   90.00
#
_symmetry.space_group_name_H-M   'P 1'
#
loop_
_entity.id
_entity.type
_entity.pdbx_description
1 polymer ?
#
loop_
_entity_poly.entity_id
_entity_poly.type
_entity_poly.pdbx_seq_one_letter_code
_entity_poly.pdbx_strand_id
1 'polypeptide(L)'
;MLSFRPHLTTWTHQNSDNGLYTVELINNGIGPAIIEGFVLKVDGKRISGDGTEPIEKALKILFPNLSYQSNHSYLAKNYSMAPKERCVVVSVQFLGPQLPSPEAVEHALNRGDLEISYKSFYEERFHYSAQEEKSNRPA
;
A
#
# COMPACT_ATOMS: atom_id res chain seq x y z
N MET A 1 -8.27 -13.97 27.86
CA MET A 1 -8.40 -12.53 27.58
C MET A 1 -8.65 -12.36 26.09
N LEU A 2 -9.77 -11.75 25.68
CA LEU A 2 -10.06 -11.51 24.27
C LEU A 2 -9.28 -10.26 23.82
N SER A 3 -8.24 -10.45 22.99
CA SER A 3 -7.42 -9.35 22.47
C SER A 3 -8.08 -8.78 21.21
N PHE A 4 -8.49 -7.51 21.26
CA PHE A 4 -8.96 -6.75 20.10
C PHE A 4 -7.77 -6.07 19.45
N ARG A 5 -6.93 -6.88 18.80
CA ARG A 5 -5.71 -6.44 18.14
C ARG A 5 -5.94 -6.23 16.63
N PRO A 6 -5.87 -4.99 16.13
CA PRO A 6 -5.88 -4.75 14.70
C PRO A 6 -4.63 -5.33 14.05
N HIS A 7 -4.75 -5.74 12.79
CA HIS A 7 -3.65 -6.32 12.03
C HIS A 7 -3.81 -5.94 10.58
N LEU A 8 -2.95 -5.04 10.11
CA LEU A 8 -2.96 -4.58 8.74
C LEU A 8 -2.12 -5.52 7.86
N THR A 9 -2.62 -5.79 6.67
CA THR A 9 -1.96 -6.60 5.63
C THR A 9 -2.23 -5.95 4.28
N THR A 10 -1.35 -6.16 3.29
CA THR A 10 -1.64 -5.76 1.91
C THR A 10 -2.03 -6.92 1.02
N TRP A 11 -2.94 -6.61 0.09
CA TRP A 11 -3.32 -7.50 -0.99
C TRP A 11 -3.07 -6.80 -2.32
N THR A 12 -2.33 -7.47 -3.20
CA THR A 12 -2.11 -6.99 -4.57
C THR A 12 -3.02 -7.77 -5.50
N HIS A 13 -3.93 -7.07 -6.17
CA HIS A 13 -4.71 -7.60 -7.26
C HIS A 13 -4.09 -7.17 -8.58
N GLN A 14 -3.82 -8.13 -9.46
CA GLN A 14 -3.32 -7.87 -10.80
C GLN A 14 -4.27 -8.46 -11.83
N ASN A 15 -4.58 -7.68 -12.86
CA ASN A 15 -5.16 -8.17 -14.08
C ASN A 15 -4.20 -7.75 -15.21
N SER A 16 -3.30 -8.66 -15.54
CA SER A 16 -2.20 -8.41 -16.48
C SER A 16 -2.70 -8.23 -17.90
N ASP A 17 -3.79 -8.89 -18.28
CA ASP A 17 -4.35 -8.88 -19.63
C ASP A 17 -4.83 -7.49 -20.04
N ASN A 18 -5.23 -6.68 -19.06
CA ASN A 18 -5.64 -5.29 -19.23
C ASN A 18 -4.74 -4.31 -18.48
N GLY A 19 -3.59 -4.73 -17.94
CA GLY A 19 -2.57 -3.84 -17.36
C GLY A 19 -3.00 -3.11 -16.08
N LEU A 20 -3.92 -3.69 -15.31
CA LEU A 20 -4.44 -3.12 -14.07
C LEU A 20 -3.78 -3.74 -12.85
N TYR A 21 -3.20 -2.90 -11.99
CA TYR A 21 -2.56 -3.31 -10.74
C TYR A 21 -3.10 -2.50 -9.57
N THR A 22 -3.63 -3.17 -8.56
CA THR A 22 -4.24 -2.54 -7.39
C THR A 22 -3.60 -3.08 -6.12
N VAL A 23 -3.19 -2.18 -5.23
CA VAL A 23 -2.73 -2.49 -3.88
C VAL A 23 -3.79 -2.05 -2.88
N GLU A 24 -4.32 -3.01 -2.14
CA GLU A 24 -5.30 -2.81 -1.08
C GLU A 24 -4.66 -3.01 0.29
N LEU A 25 -4.99 -2.15 1.23
CA LEU A 25 -4.74 -2.32 2.65
C LEU A 25 -5.98 -2.93 3.31
N ILE A 26 -5.79 -3.95 4.13
CA ILE A 26 -6.89 -4.68 4.77
C ILE A 26 -6.60 -4.80 6.27
N ASN A 27 -7.58 -4.47 7.12
CA ASN A 27 -7.50 -4.79 8.55
C ASN A 27 -8.02 -6.21 8.81
N ASN A 28 -7.12 -7.18 8.82
CA ASN A 28 -7.42 -8.58 9.09
C ASN A 28 -7.48 -8.93 10.59
N GLY A 29 -7.17 -7.98 11.46
CA GLY A 29 -7.22 -8.15 12.91
C GLY A 29 -8.62 -8.09 13.50
N ILE A 30 -8.66 -8.07 14.83
CA ILE A 30 -9.87 -7.94 15.63
C ILE A 30 -9.92 -6.52 16.18
N GLY A 31 -11.00 -5.78 15.90
CA GLY A 31 -11.14 -4.38 16.30
C GLY A 31 -10.55 -3.38 15.29
N PRO A 32 -10.87 -2.08 15.46
CA PRO A 32 -10.49 -1.04 14.52
C PRO A 32 -8.99 -0.70 14.59
N ALA A 33 -8.43 -0.33 13.45
CA ALA A 33 -7.08 0.24 13.34
C ALA A 33 -7.18 1.76 13.14
N ILE A 34 -6.78 2.53 14.13
CA ILE A 34 -6.73 3.99 14.06
C ILE A 34 -5.39 4.38 13.46
N ILE A 35 -5.38 4.91 12.24
CA ILE A 35 -4.14 5.24 11.56
C ILE A 35 -3.56 6.56 12.05
N GLU A 36 -2.28 6.56 12.42
CA GLU A 36 -1.56 7.73 12.92
C GLU A 36 -0.71 8.40 11.82
N GLY A 37 -0.23 7.64 10.84
CA GLY A 37 0.51 8.18 9.71
C GLY A 37 1.02 7.14 8.71
N PHE A 38 1.46 7.65 7.57
CA PHE A 38 1.95 6.91 6.41
C PHE A 38 3.33 7.40 6.01
N VAL A 39 4.21 6.46 5.68
CA VAL A 39 5.51 6.74 5.10
C VAL A 39 5.66 5.86 3.87
N LEU A 40 5.89 6.50 2.72
CA LEU A 40 6.21 5.79 1.50
C LEU A 40 7.71 5.92 1.24
N LYS A 41 8.37 4.81 0.92
CA LYS A 41 9.77 4.75 0.54
C LYS A 41 9.90 4.13 -0.84
N VAL A 42 10.88 4.59 -1.60
CA VAL A 42 11.33 3.92 -2.83
C VAL A 42 12.84 3.75 -2.73
N ASP A 43 13.32 2.52 -2.94
CA ASP A 43 14.73 2.15 -2.76
C ASP A 43 15.28 2.57 -1.38
N GLY A 44 14.48 2.39 -0.34
CA GLY A 44 14.80 2.76 1.05
C GLY A 44 14.76 4.28 1.35
N LYS A 45 14.53 5.13 0.34
CA LYS A 45 14.45 6.59 0.52
C LYS A 45 13.02 7.03 0.75
N ARG A 46 12.78 7.74 1.85
CA ARG A 46 11.47 8.34 2.15
C ARG A 46 11.08 9.38 1.09
N ILE A 47 9.86 9.26 0.60
CA ILE A 47 9.25 10.22 -0.31
C ILE A 47 8.43 11.22 0.52
N SER A 48 8.78 12.50 0.41
CA SER A 48 8.09 13.59 1.13
C SER A 48 6.99 14.23 0.29
N GLY A 49 5.95 14.70 0.96
CA GLY A 49 4.81 15.40 0.38
C GLY A 49 3.60 15.33 1.30
N ASP A 50 2.56 16.08 0.96
CA ASP A 50 1.28 16.10 1.66
C ASP A 50 0.22 15.32 0.88
N GLY A 51 -0.80 14.83 1.57
CA GLY A 51 -1.90 14.10 0.95
C GLY A 51 -1.39 12.89 0.15
N THR A 52 -1.70 12.89 -1.15
CA THR A 52 -1.41 11.79 -2.08
C THR A 52 -0.13 12.02 -2.89
N GLU A 53 0.52 13.18 -2.75
CA GLU A 53 1.75 13.50 -3.49
C GLU A 53 2.86 12.45 -3.34
N PRO A 54 3.10 11.84 -2.16
CA PRO A 54 4.13 10.81 -2.05
C PRO A 54 3.87 9.63 -2.98
N ILE A 55 2.61 9.22 -3.14
CA ILE A 55 2.21 8.11 -4.03
C ILE A 55 2.52 8.48 -5.48
N GLU A 56 2.13 9.67 -5.92
CA GLU A 56 2.39 10.14 -7.29
C GLU A 56 3.89 10.23 -7.60
N LYS A 57 4.68 10.77 -6.66
CA LYS A 57 6.15 10.85 -6.78
C LYS A 57 6.77 9.45 -6.85
N ALA A 58 6.32 8.52 -6.01
CA ALA A 58 6.79 7.14 -6.04
C ALA A 58 6.48 6.47 -7.37
N LEU A 59 5.25 6.59 -7.89
CA LEU A 59 4.88 6.00 -9.19
C LEU A 59 5.77 6.50 -10.33
N LYS A 60 6.13 7.79 -10.34
CA LYS A 60 7.07 8.35 -11.35
C LYS A 60 8.49 7.77 -11.23
N ILE A 61 8.95 7.42 -10.03
CA ILE A 61 10.26 6.78 -9.81
C ILE A 61 10.21 5.29 -10.20
N LEU A 62 9.10 4.61 -9.92
CA LEU A 62 8.90 3.20 -10.22
C LEU A 62 8.67 2.96 -11.72
N PHE A 63 7.96 3.85 -12.39
CA PHE A 63 7.51 3.71 -13.78
C PHE A 63 7.83 4.96 -14.63
N PRO A 64 9.10 5.40 -14.74
CA PRO A 64 9.46 6.69 -15.34
C PRO A 64 9.14 6.83 -16.83
N ASN A 65 9.05 5.72 -17.57
CA ASN A 65 8.87 5.70 -19.02
C ASN A 65 7.54 5.05 -19.45
N LEU A 66 6.62 4.81 -18.52
CA LEU A 66 5.34 4.19 -18.82
C LEU A 66 4.22 5.23 -18.71
N SER A 67 3.26 5.15 -19.64
CA SER A 67 2.02 5.92 -19.53
C SER A 67 1.04 5.14 -18.68
N TYR A 68 0.46 5.78 -17.67
CA TYR A 68 -0.52 5.16 -16.80
C TYR A 68 -1.53 6.20 -16.28
N GLN A 69 -2.69 5.71 -15.86
CA GLN A 69 -3.59 6.42 -14.97
C GLN A 69 -3.48 5.81 -13.59
N SER A 70 -3.59 6.63 -12.54
CA SER A 70 -3.58 6.13 -11.18
C SER A 70 -4.70 6.72 -10.34
N ASN A 71 -5.38 5.87 -9.59
CA ASN A 71 -6.29 6.28 -8.52
C ASN A 71 -5.63 5.92 -7.18
N HIS A 72 -5.78 6.77 -6.19
CA HIS A 72 -5.19 6.57 -4.87
C HIS A 72 -6.18 7.03 -3.81
N SER A 73 -6.23 6.32 -2.69
CA SER A 73 -7.00 6.78 -1.53
C SER A 73 -6.04 7.41 -0.54
N TYR A 74 -6.34 8.64 -0.11
CA TYR A 74 -5.66 9.21 1.03
C TYR A 74 -6.30 8.68 2.31
N LEU A 75 -5.57 7.84 3.01
CA LEU A 75 -5.90 7.54 4.39
C LEU A 75 -5.39 8.71 5.24
N ALA A 76 -6.31 9.51 5.75
CA ALA A 76 -5.95 10.64 6.60
C ALA A 76 -5.52 10.19 7.99
N LYS A 77 -4.78 11.04 8.70
CA LYS A 77 -4.54 10.87 10.13
C LYS A 77 -5.88 10.74 10.87
N ASN A 78 -5.96 9.79 11.80
CA ASN A 78 -7.16 9.40 12.55
C ASN A 78 -8.21 8.63 11.74
N TYR A 79 -7.91 8.19 10.52
CA TYR A 79 -8.77 7.25 9.82
C TYR A 79 -8.90 5.96 10.64
N SER A 80 -10.12 5.46 10.83
CA SER A 80 -10.39 4.26 11.61
C SER A 80 -10.84 3.15 10.68
N MET A 81 -9.94 2.23 10.34
CA MET A 81 -10.27 1.04 9.55
C MET A 81 -10.98 0.00 10.41
N ALA A 82 -12.24 -0.28 10.09
CA ALA A 82 -12.99 -1.36 10.72
C ALA A 82 -12.37 -2.74 10.38
N PRO A 83 -12.65 -3.78 11.18
CA PRO A 83 -12.28 -5.15 10.83
C PRO A 83 -12.82 -5.55 9.46
N LYS A 84 -11.97 -6.18 8.64
CA LYS A 84 -12.23 -6.60 7.25
C LYS A 84 -12.47 -5.47 6.26
N GLU A 85 -12.37 -4.21 6.68
CA GLU A 85 -12.41 -3.08 5.77
C GLU A 85 -11.20 -3.13 4.82
N ARG A 86 -11.44 -2.79 3.55
CA ARG A 86 -10.44 -2.68 2.50
C ARG A 86 -10.33 -1.24 2.05
N CYS A 87 -9.11 -0.76 1.92
CA CYS A 87 -8.81 0.55 1.36
C CYS A 87 -7.85 0.39 0.19
N VAL A 88 -8.21 0.94 -0.98
CA VAL A 88 -7.33 0.96 -2.15
C VAL A 88 -6.26 2.03 -1.95
N VAL A 89 -5.04 1.62 -1.62
CA VAL A 89 -3.92 2.55 -1.45
C VAL A 89 -3.58 3.17 -2.80
N VAL A 90 -3.40 2.32 -3.80
CA VAL A 90 -3.11 2.74 -5.17
C VAL A 90 -3.66 1.73 -6.16
N SER A 91 -4.20 2.22 -7.26
CA SER A 91 -4.55 1.44 -8.45
C SER A 91 -3.93 2.11 -9.65
N VAL A 92 -3.16 1.35 -10.44
CA VAL A 92 -2.44 1.80 -11.63
C VAL A 92 -2.97 1.05 -12.83
N GLN A 93 -3.43 1.81 -13.82
CA GLN A 93 -3.86 1.33 -15.12
C GLN A 93 -2.82 1.75 -16.15
N PHE A 94 -2.00 0.82 -16.62
CA PHE A 94 -1.05 1.10 -17.70
C PHE A 94 -1.79 1.33 -19.03
N LEU A 95 -1.26 2.25 -19.84
CA LEU A 95 -1.81 2.66 -21.12
C LEU A 95 -0.82 2.40 -22.25
N GLY A 96 -1.34 2.17 -23.45
CA GLY A 96 -0.57 2.06 -24.67
C GLY A 96 -0.55 0.64 -25.26
N PRO A 97 0.11 0.47 -26.41
CA PRO A 97 0.12 -0.79 -27.14
C PRO A 97 1.00 -1.87 -26.49
N GLN A 98 1.93 -1.47 -25.62
CA GLN A 98 2.86 -2.36 -24.95
C GLN A 98 2.73 -2.18 -23.43
N LEU A 99 2.03 -3.13 -22.80
CA LEU A 99 1.92 -3.20 -21.35
C LEU A 99 3.21 -3.74 -20.74
N PRO A 100 3.61 -3.29 -19.54
CA PRO A 100 4.74 -3.89 -18.84
C PRO A 100 4.41 -5.35 -18.49
N SER A 101 5.43 -6.21 -18.47
CA SER A 101 5.23 -7.59 -18.02
C SER A 101 4.92 -7.61 -16.52
N PRO A 102 4.17 -8.62 -16.02
CA PRO A 102 3.90 -8.76 -14.59
C PRO A 102 5.16 -8.74 -13.73
N GLU A 103 6.25 -9.37 -14.18
CA GLU A 103 7.53 -9.44 -13.48
C GLU A 103 8.19 -8.07 -13.38
N ALA A 104 8.09 -7.24 -14.43
CA ALA A 104 8.62 -5.88 -14.41
C ALA A 104 7.86 -5.00 -13.42
N VAL A 105 6.54 -5.16 -13.35
CA VAL A 105 5.69 -4.44 -12.38
C VAL A 105 5.98 -4.91 -10.96
N GLU A 106 6.07 -6.23 -10.73
CA GLU A 106 6.40 -6.80 -9.43
C GLU A 106 7.77 -6.33 -8.94
N HIS A 107 8.79 -6.35 -9.80
CA HIS A 107 10.12 -5.84 -9.47
C HIS A 107 10.08 -4.36 -9.09
N ALA A 108 9.32 -3.54 -9.81
CA ALA A 108 9.12 -2.13 -9.46
C ALA A 108 8.40 -1.99 -8.11
N LEU A 109 7.32 -2.73 -7.86
CA LEU A 109 6.61 -2.70 -6.58
C LEU A 109 7.45 -3.20 -5.41
N ASN A 110 8.44 -4.06 -5.64
CA ASN A 110 9.39 -4.53 -4.61
C ASN A 110 10.43 -3.49 -4.21
N ARG A 111 10.64 -2.46 -5.04
CA ARG A 111 11.44 -1.28 -4.67
C ARG A 111 10.67 -0.32 -3.75
N GLY A 112 9.34 -0.40 -3.76
CA GLY A 112 8.46 0.40 -2.92
C GLY A 112 8.20 -0.25 -1.57
N ASP A 113 8.19 0.57 -0.52
CA ASP A 113 7.79 0.16 0.82
C ASP A 113 6.78 1.15 1.40
N LEU A 114 5.65 0.62 1.87
CA LEU A 114 4.58 1.35 2.53
C LEU A 114 4.62 1.01 4.01
N GLU A 115 4.92 2.03 4.81
CA GLU A 115 4.93 1.94 6.26
C GLU A 115 3.73 2.68 6.85
N ILE A 116 3.07 2.02 7.81
CA ILE A 116 1.88 2.56 8.48
C ILE A 116 2.07 2.43 9.98
N SER A 117 1.98 3.57 10.67
CA SER A 117 1.87 3.60 12.13
C SER A 117 0.41 3.71 12.50
N TYR A 118 -0.07 2.80 13.35
CA TYR A 118 -1.47 2.74 13.75
C TYR A 118 -1.61 2.24 15.18
N LYS A 119 -2.79 2.43 15.77
CA LYS A 119 -3.10 1.94 17.12
C LYS A 119 -4.45 1.26 17.20
N SER A 120 -4.62 0.42 18.22
CA SER A 120 -5.94 -0.07 18.60
C SER A 120 -6.75 1.02 19.29
N PHE A 121 -8.05 0.76 19.49
CA PHE A 121 -8.91 1.61 20.31
C PHE A 121 -8.42 1.73 21.77
N TYR A 122 -7.65 0.75 22.26
CA TYR A 122 -7.05 0.73 23.59
C TYR A 122 -5.65 1.37 23.63
N GLU A 123 -5.29 2.15 22.60
CA GLU A 123 -4.04 2.90 22.49
C GLU A 123 -2.75 2.08 22.35
N GLU A 124 -2.86 0.75 22.21
CA GLU A 124 -1.72 -0.09 21.86
C GLU A 124 -1.24 0.23 20.43
N ARG A 125 0.06 0.49 20.27
CA ARG A 125 0.66 0.90 19.00
C ARG A 125 1.20 -0.27 18.21
N PHE A 126 1.05 -0.18 16.90
CA PHE A 126 1.49 -1.16 15.94
C PHE A 126 2.15 -0.48 14.74
N HIS A 127 2.94 -1.28 14.03
CA HIS A 127 3.59 -0.88 12.80
C HIS A 127 3.32 -1.93 11.73
N TYR A 128 3.08 -1.47 10.52
CA TYR A 128 2.99 -2.29 9.33
C TYR A 128 4.03 -1.79 8.33
N SER A 129 4.79 -2.71 7.74
CA SER A 129 5.67 -2.48 6.60
C SER A 129 5.35 -3.50 5.50
N ALA A 130 5.12 -3.02 4.29
CA ALA A 130 4.89 -3.88 3.13
C ALA A 130 6.14 -4.70 2.80
N GLN A 131 7.33 -4.16 3.01
CA GLN A 131 8.58 -4.88 2.82
C GLN A 131 8.74 -6.04 3.80
N GLU A 132 8.47 -5.82 5.10
CA GLU A 132 8.53 -6.89 6.12
C GLU A 132 7.49 -8.00 5.86
N GLU A 133 6.28 -7.62 5.44
CA GLU A 133 5.23 -8.58 5.08
C GLU A 133 5.64 -9.47 3.90
N LYS A 134 6.26 -8.90 2.85
CA LYS A 134 6.77 -9.65 1.70
C LYS A 134 7.88 -10.62 2.09
N SER A 135 8.83 -10.19 2.93
CA SER A 135 9.91 -11.06 3.42
C SER A 135 9.43 -12.26 4.24
N ASN A 136 8.23 -12.16 4.82
CA ASN A 136 7.64 -13.23 5.63
C ASN A 136 6.70 -14.17 4.85
N ARG A 137 6.48 -13.95 3.54
CA ARG A 137 5.73 -14.91 2.71
C ARG A 137 6.65 -16.07 2.32
N PRO A 138 6.28 -17.34 2.60
CA PRO A 138 7.06 -18.48 2.11
C PRO A 138 7.05 -18.47 0.57
N ALA A 139 8.23 -18.71 -0.01
CA ALA A 139 8.44 -18.85 -1.45
C ALA A 139 7.69 -20.06 -2.04
#